data_AF-A0A932WVM0-F1
#
_entry.id   AF-A0A932WVM0-F1
#
_cell.length_a   1.000
_cell.length_b   1.000
_cell.length_c   1.000
_cell.angle_alpha   90.00
_cell.angle_beta   90.00
_cell.angle_gamma   90.00
#
_symmetry.space_group_name_H-M   'P 1'
#
loop_
_entity.id
_entity.type
_entity.pdbx_description
1 polymer ?
#
loop_
_entity_poly.entity_id
_entity_poly.type
_entity_poly.pdbx_seq_one_letter_code
_entity_poly.pdbx_strand_id
1 'polypeptide(L)'
;NAAKSNIPTGSATPVSLVAREILQYAKNISDAIVIAKKRKMFVSESFLVGSAADNKAVIIEKTPDTLDVYDPHKNTIVCANHFQSNGLSKSKENIQQEKESASPYRYERLMELLDSNGKNTVQKTVAILRDQKGLHNADIGMGNEKSINQLIAHHSIVFEPKELLVWVSTSPWQLGQFVAYDLKKVFALSGMKKNQEIAEASLTIAPDSFLLTPAYKKFVHYRQLKERITDGEKINTDSLITSNPELYNTYILAGDYSFKQQAYKNAIAFYEIALKKVIATTKEEKDIRKKISECNKKLNP
;
A
#
# COMPACT_ATOMS: atom_id res chain seq x y z
N ASN A 1 6.73 6.21 -2.31
CA ASN A 1 7.23 7.06 -1.21
C ASN A 1 7.85 6.21 -0.12
N ALA A 2 9.14 6.40 0.11
CA ALA A 2 9.93 5.63 1.07
C ALA A 2 10.24 6.42 2.35
N ALA A 3 10.25 7.76 2.31
CA ALA A 3 10.40 8.59 3.50
C ALA A 3 9.74 9.95 3.29
N LYS A 4 9.62 10.74 4.36
CA LYS A 4 9.26 12.16 4.25
C LYS A 4 10.37 12.93 3.54
N SER A 5 9.99 13.95 2.78
CA SER A 5 10.92 14.83 2.07
C SER A 5 10.59 16.28 2.39
N ASN A 6 11.60 17.14 2.32
CA ASN A 6 11.42 18.58 2.50
C ASN A 6 10.59 19.17 1.36
N ILE A 7 9.90 20.30 1.63
CA ILE A 7 9.12 21.01 0.62
C ILE A 7 10.08 21.55 -0.46
N PRO A 8 9.84 21.25 -1.74
CA PRO A 8 10.76 21.64 -2.80
C PRO A 8 10.73 23.14 -3.09
N THR A 9 11.91 23.73 -3.36
CA THR A 9 12.08 25.17 -3.63
C THR A 9 12.44 25.50 -5.09
N GLY A 10 12.42 24.51 -6.01
CA GLY A 10 12.81 24.67 -7.42
C GLY A 10 12.04 23.74 -8.37
N SER A 11 12.59 23.43 -9.55
CA SER A 11 12.08 22.43 -10.52
C SER A 11 12.88 21.11 -10.48
N ALA A 12 12.23 19.94 -10.59
CA ALA A 12 12.86 18.62 -10.59
C ALA A 12 11.99 17.60 -11.33
N THR A 13 12.58 16.44 -11.64
CA THR A 13 11.94 15.41 -12.45
C THR A 13 10.93 14.60 -11.62
N PRO A 14 9.67 14.46 -12.08
CA PRO A 14 8.69 13.57 -11.46
C PRO A 14 9.16 12.11 -11.45
N VAL A 15 8.82 11.37 -10.38
CA VAL A 15 9.13 9.94 -10.19
C VAL A 15 8.73 9.12 -11.42
N SER A 16 7.53 9.38 -11.97
CA SER A 16 6.99 8.66 -13.13
C SER A 16 7.84 8.83 -14.39
N LEU A 17 8.47 9.99 -14.60
CA LEU A 17 9.35 10.21 -15.74
C LEU A 17 10.69 9.48 -15.58
N VAL A 18 11.21 9.40 -14.34
CA VAL A 18 12.40 8.61 -14.03
C VAL A 18 12.12 7.12 -14.26
N ALA A 19 11.01 6.60 -13.74
CA ALA A 19 10.61 5.21 -13.94
C ALA A 19 10.42 4.88 -15.44
N ARG A 20 9.76 5.77 -16.20
CA ARG A 20 9.62 5.63 -17.66
C ARG A 20 10.97 5.56 -18.36
N GLU A 21 11.89 6.46 -18.02
CA GLU A 21 13.21 6.50 -18.64
C GLU A 21 14.02 5.24 -18.34
N ILE A 22 13.96 4.74 -17.10
CA ILE A 22 14.58 3.46 -16.73
C ILE A 22 14.01 2.34 -17.60
N LEU A 23 12.67 2.20 -17.67
CA LEU A 23 12.02 1.16 -18.47
C LEU A 23 12.33 1.27 -19.97
N GLN A 24 12.52 2.49 -20.48
CA GLN A 24 12.73 2.73 -21.89
C GLN A 24 14.19 2.49 -22.33
N TYR A 25 15.17 2.79 -21.48
CA TYR A 25 16.58 2.86 -21.89
C TYR A 25 17.53 1.96 -21.11
N ALA A 26 17.15 1.44 -19.93
CA ALA A 26 18.03 0.57 -19.17
C ALA A 26 18.04 -0.86 -19.74
N LYS A 27 19.22 -1.43 -19.95
CA LYS A 27 19.36 -2.85 -20.34
C LYS A 27 19.50 -3.78 -19.15
N ASN A 28 19.94 -3.23 -18.02
CA ASN A 28 20.26 -3.96 -16.79
C ASN A 28 20.19 -2.99 -15.58
N ILE A 29 20.47 -3.51 -14.38
CA ILE A 29 20.43 -2.76 -13.13
C ILE A 29 21.45 -1.61 -13.11
N SER A 30 22.64 -1.80 -13.66
CA SER A 30 23.68 -0.75 -13.71
C SER A 30 23.19 0.47 -14.50
N ASP A 31 22.58 0.24 -15.68
CA ASP A 31 22.01 1.33 -16.48
C ASP A 31 20.87 2.04 -15.73
N ALA A 32 20.01 1.28 -15.04
CA ALA A 32 18.93 1.84 -14.24
C ALA A 32 19.46 2.78 -13.13
N ILE A 33 20.53 2.39 -12.45
CA ILE A 33 21.19 3.21 -11.42
C ILE A 33 21.78 4.48 -12.06
N VAL A 34 22.45 4.37 -13.21
CA VAL A 34 23.01 5.53 -13.93
C VAL A 34 21.91 6.52 -14.32
N ILE A 35 20.78 6.04 -14.83
CA ILE A 35 19.62 6.88 -15.19
C ILE A 35 19.06 7.56 -13.92
N ALA A 36 18.78 6.80 -12.86
CA ALA A 36 18.25 7.33 -11.61
C ALA A 36 19.18 8.39 -10.99
N LYS A 37 20.50 8.19 -11.04
CA LYS A 37 21.51 9.11 -10.50
C LYS A 37 21.54 10.44 -11.26
N LYS A 38 21.33 10.43 -12.58
CA LYS A 38 21.34 11.64 -13.42
C LYS A 38 20.15 12.57 -13.18
N ARG A 39 19.05 12.09 -12.58
CA ARG A 39 17.82 12.86 -12.41
C ARG A 39 17.74 13.50 -11.03
N LYS A 40 17.45 14.79 -10.98
CA LYS A 40 17.08 15.49 -9.74
C LYS A 40 15.62 15.16 -9.41
N MET A 41 15.33 14.80 -8.17
CA MET A 41 13.99 14.46 -7.70
C MET A 41 13.62 15.29 -6.46
N PHE A 42 12.33 15.45 -6.18
CA PHE A 42 11.86 16.17 -4.99
C PHE A 42 11.48 15.29 -3.82
N VAL A 43 11.26 14.01 -4.08
CA VAL A 43 10.71 13.08 -3.11
C VAL A 43 11.64 11.91 -2.92
N SER A 44 11.60 11.38 -1.71
CA SER A 44 12.27 10.18 -1.27
C SER A 44 11.49 8.96 -1.77
N GLU A 45 12.10 8.22 -2.69
CA GLU A 45 11.45 7.10 -3.38
C GLU A 45 12.36 5.88 -3.47
N SER A 46 11.71 4.71 -3.47
CA SER A 46 12.35 3.41 -3.70
C SER A 46 11.85 2.82 -5.00
N PHE A 47 12.76 2.45 -5.90
CA PHE A 47 12.46 1.76 -7.14
C PHE A 47 12.88 0.30 -7.02
N LEU A 48 11.92 -0.62 -6.94
CA LEU A 48 12.20 -2.05 -7.08
C LEU A 48 12.44 -2.38 -8.55
N VAL A 49 13.68 -2.70 -8.91
CA VAL A 49 14.11 -2.97 -10.29
C VAL A 49 14.50 -4.44 -10.42
N GLY A 50 13.69 -5.21 -11.15
CA GLY A 50 14.02 -6.58 -11.56
C GLY A 50 14.63 -6.60 -12.96
N SER A 51 15.71 -7.37 -13.14
CA SER A 51 16.41 -7.48 -14.41
C SER A 51 16.63 -8.95 -14.79
N ALA A 52 16.13 -9.32 -15.97
CA ALA A 52 16.37 -10.63 -16.55
C ALA A 52 17.85 -10.81 -16.97
N ALA A 53 18.51 -9.72 -17.40
CA ALA A 53 19.92 -9.74 -17.79
C ALA A 53 20.85 -9.99 -16.59
N ASP A 54 20.50 -9.44 -15.42
CA ASP A 54 21.26 -9.65 -14.18
C ASP A 54 20.75 -10.86 -13.37
N ASN A 55 19.63 -11.45 -13.79
CA ASN A 55 18.93 -12.53 -13.09
C ASN A 55 18.69 -12.25 -11.59
N LYS A 56 18.37 -10.98 -11.25
CA LYS A 56 18.09 -10.54 -9.88
C LYS A 56 17.24 -9.27 -9.85
N ALA A 57 16.88 -8.84 -8.64
CA ALA A 57 16.25 -7.55 -8.39
C ALA A 57 16.99 -6.78 -7.29
N VAL A 58 16.95 -5.46 -7.36
CA VAL A 58 17.49 -4.54 -6.33
C VAL A 58 16.47 -3.44 -6.04
N ILE A 59 16.64 -2.76 -4.92
CA ILE A 59 15.91 -1.52 -4.64
C ILE A 59 16.88 -0.36 -4.81
N ILE A 60 16.61 0.53 -5.77
CA ILE A 60 17.30 1.81 -5.91
C ILE A 60 16.58 2.81 -5.01
N GLU A 61 17.26 3.32 -4.00
CA GLU A 61 16.72 4.24 -3.01
C GLU A 61 17.26 5.63 -3.26
N LYS A 62 16.36 6.59 -3.46
CA LYS A 62 16.75 7.93 -3.89
C LYS A 62 16.02 8.98 -3.08
N THR A 63 16.80 9.91 -2.53
CA THR A 63 16.33 11.18 -1.95
C THR A 63 16.63 12.31 -2.95
N PRO A 64 16.25 13.56 -2.65
CA PRO A 64 16.65 14.71 -3.47
C PRO A 64 18.16 14.82 -3.68
N ASP A 65 18.94 14.48 -2.66
CA ASP A 65 20.38 14.76 -2.60
C ASP A 65 21.26 13.50 -2.66
N THR A 66 20.69 12.32 -2.38
CA THR A 66 21.43 11.07 -2.24
C THR A 66 20.77 9.95 -3.03
N LEU A 67 21.57 8.99 -3.47
CA LEU A 67 21.11 7.71 -4.01
C LEU A 67 21.94 6.61 -3.37
N ASP A 68 21.30 5.53 -2.96
CA ASP A 68 21.93 4.29 -2.54
C ASP A 68 21.16 3.08 -3.08
N VAL A 69 21.73 1.89 -3.00
CA VAL A 69 21.15 0.66 -3.54
C VAL A 69 21.11 -0.40 -2.46
N TYR A 70 19.96 -1.02 -2.31
CA TYR A 70 19.77 -2.19 -1.46
C TYR A 70 19.70 -3.46 -2.31
N ASP A 71 20.64 -4.37 -2.05
CA ASP A 71 20.67 -5.74 -2.57
C ASP A 71 20.84 -6.68 -1.36
N PRO A 72 19.83 -7.48 -1.00
CA PRO A 72 19.92 -8.38 0.15
C PRO A 72 20.83 -9.58 -0.11
N HIS A 73 21.31 -9.79 -1.35
CA HIS A 73 22.04 -10.99 -1.78
C HIS A 73 21.29 -12.29 -1.44
N LYS A 74 19.97 -12.25 -1.59
CA LYS A 74 19.04 -13.37 -1.34
C LYS A 74 18.18 -13.63 -2.58
N ASN A 75 17.51 -14.77 -2.58
CA ASN A 75 16.53 -15.14 -3.62
C ASN A 75 15.19 -14.40 -3.50
N THR A 76 15.07 -13.46 -2.56
CA THR A 76 13.85 -12.69 -2.30
C THR A 76 14.25 -11.31 -1.80
N ILE A 77 13.51 -10.31 -2.26
CA ILE A 77 13.65 -8.90 -1.88
C ILE A 77 12.26 -8.34 -1.62
N VAL A 78 12.12 -7.57 -0.54
CA VAL A 78 10.85 -6.97 -0.13
C VAL A 78 11.05 -5.47 -0.06
N CYS A 79 10.09 -4.72 -0.60
CA CYS A 79 10.06 -3.26 -0.52
C CYS A 79 8.73 -2.84 0.09
N ALA A 80 8.77 -2.37 1.33
CA ALA A 80 7.66 -1.62 1.90
C ALA A 80 7.91 -0.11 1.66
N ASN A 81 7.52 0.75 2.60
CA ASN A 81 7.61 2.21 2.51
C ASN A 81 8.61 2.78 3.54
N HIS A 82 9.82 2.23 3.54
CA HIS A 82 11.01 2.71 4.24
C HIS A 82 12.27 2.33 3.44
N PHE A 83 13.38 3.01 3.71
CA PHE A 83 14.69 2.73 3.14
C PHE A 83 15.41 1.59 3.88
N GLN A 84 16.13 0.76 3.14
CA GLN A 84 16.81 -0.46 3.61
C GLN A 84 18.31 -0.45 3.29
N SER A 85 18.76 0.41 2.36
CA SER A 85 20.18 0.50 2.00
C SER A 85 21.05 0.99 3.17
N ASN A 86 22.34 0.64 3.16
CA ASN A 86 23.24 0.96 4.26
C ASN A 86 23.37 2.48 4.51
N GLY A 87 23.32 3.28 3.45
CA GLY A 87 23.43 4.74 3.50
C GLY A 87 22.15 5.45 3.92
N LEU A 88 20.97 4.93 3.56
CA LEU A 88 19.69 5.61 3.83
C LEU A 88 18.90 5.04 5.02
N SER A 89 19.10 3.76 5.36
CA SER A 89 18.41 3.12 6.51
C SER A 89 18.67 3.84 7.83
N LYS A 90 19.88 4.40 7.99
CA LYS A 90 20.33 5.12 9.20
C LYS A 90 19.99 6.61 9.20
N SER A 91 19.37 7.13 8.14
CA SER A 91 18.94 8.53 8.10
C SER A 91 17.89 8.80 9.19
N LYS A 92 17.88 10.02 9.73
CA LYS A 92 16.93 10.40 10.79
C LYS A 92 15.49 10.28 10.30
N GLU A 93 15.25 10.66 9.06
CA GLU A 93 13.96 10.61 8.39
C GLU A 93 13.47 9.16 8.24
N ASN A 94 14.36 8.23 7.90
CA ASN A 94 14.01 6.82 7.78
C ASN A 94 13.73 6.17 9.13
N ILE A 95 14.57 6.40 10.14
CA ILE A 95 14.35 5.89 11.51
C ILE A 95 12.99 6.37 12.06
N GLN A 96 12.64 7.64 11.80
CA GLN A 96 11.35 8.19 12.17
C GLN A 96 10.20 7.52 11.38
N GLN A 97 10.38 7.32 10.07
CA GLN A 97 9.40 6.66 9.21
C GLN A 97 9.11 5.22 9.67
N GLU A 98 10.14 4.44 10.00
CA GLU A 98 9.98 3.09 10.53
C GLU A 98 9.25 3.11 11.87
N LYS A 99 9.65 4.00 12.79
CA LYS A 99 9.04 4.08 14.11
C LYS A 99 7.55 4.47 14.08
N GLU A 100 7.17 5.34 13.16
CA GLU A 100 5.85 5.99 13.21
C GLU A 100 4.81 5.47 12.20
N SER A 101 5.22 4.70 11.21
CA SER A 101 4.35 4.26 10.11
C SER A 101 3.96 2.78 10.19
N ALA A 102 3.01 2.37 9.36
CA ALA A 102 2.64 0.98 9.15
C ALA A 102 3.69 0.18 8.35
N SER A 103 4.79 0.81 7.91
CA SER A 103 5.71 0.17 6.96
C SER A 103 6.45 -1.04 7.54
N PRO A 104 7.02 -1.03 8.76
CA PRO A 104 7.69 -2.22 9.28
C PRO A 104 6.72 -3.37 9.50
N TYR A 105 5.50 -3.06 9.98
CA TYR A 105 4.45 -4.05 10.16
C TYR A 105 4.08 -4.77 8.85
N ARG A 106 3.91 -4.01 7.75
CA ARG A 106 3.67 -4.61 6.42
C ARG A 106 4.87 -5.40 5.92
N TYR A 107 6.09 -4.92 6.19
CA TYR A 107 7.31 -5.65 5.83
C TYR A 107 7.34 -7.03 6.52
N GLU A 108 7.12 -7.07 7.83
CA GLU A 108 7.03 -8.31 8.60
C GLU A 108 5.92 -9.23 8.08
N ARG A 109 4.74 -8.68 7.77
CA ARG A 109 3.63 -9.46 7.18
C ARG A 109 4.00 -10.06 5.81
N LEU A 110 4.69 -9.30 4.96
CA LEU A 110 5.19 -9.83 3.68
C LEU A 110 6.18 -10.97 3.91
N MET A 111 7.08 -10.83 4.88
CA MET A 111 8.04 -11.89 5.23
C MET A 111 7.31 -13.16 5.69
N GLU A 112 6.33 -13.07 6.60
CA GLU A 112 5.51 -14.23 7.03
C GLU A 112 4.87 -14.96 5.84
N LEU A 113 4.27 -14.19 4.93
CA LEU A 113 3.58 -14.74 3.77
C LEU A 113 4.54 -15.39 2.78
N LEU A 114 5.71 -14.79 2.56
CA LEU A 114 6.74 -15.34 1.68
C LEU A 114 7.34 -16.63 2.26
N ASP A 115 7.68 -16.63 3.55
CA ASP A 115 8.26 -17.79 4.24
C ASP A 115 7.28 -18.97 4.28
N SER A 116 5.98 -18.70 4.45
CA SER A 116 4.93 -19.74 4.43
C SER A 116 4.63 -20.30 3.02
N ASN A 117 5.00 -19.57 1.96
CA ASN A 117 4.60 -19.91 0.59
C ASN A 117 5.56 -20.88 -0.12
N GLY A 118 6.71 -21.23 0.47
CA GLY A 118 7.72 -22.08 -0.18
C GLY A 118 8.19 -21.49 -1.53
N LYS A 119 8.36 -22.33 -2.57
CA LYS A 119 8.70 -21.80 -3.91
C LYS A 119 7.57 -20.91 -4.44
N ASN A 120 7.91 -19.66 -4.71
CA ASN A 120 6.96 -18.65 -5.18
C ASN A 120 6.44 -18.96 -6.59
N THR A 121 5.22 -18.50 -6.88
CA THR A 121 4.56 -18.54 -8.19
C THR A 121 3.75 -17.25 -8.39
N VAL A 122 3.29 -17.00 -9.61
CA VAL A 122 2.39 -15.86 -9.90
C VAL A 122 1.14 -15.93 -9.01
N GLN A 123 0.50 -17.09 -8.90
CA GLN A 123 -0.72 -17.26 -8.09
C GLN A 123 -0.48 -16.98 -6.61
N LYS A 124 0.67 -17.43 -6.07
CA LYS A 124 1.05 -17.14 -4.67
C LYS A 124 1.34 -15.66 -4.47
N THR A 125 2.01 -15.02 -5.42
CA THR A 125 2.26 -13.57 -5.39
C THR A 125 0.96 -12.77 -5.43
N VAL A 126 0.01 -13.15 -6.30
CA VAL A 126 -1.32 -12.54 -6.35
C VAL A 126 -2.06 -12.73 -5.02
N ALA A 127 -1.98 -13.92 -4.40
CA ALA A 127 -2.57 -14.15 -3.08
C ALA A 127 -1.97 -13.23 -2.00
N ILE A 128 -0.64 -13.02 -1.99
CA ILE A 128 0.04 -12.07 -1.10
C ILE A 128 -0.50 -10.65 -1.33
N LEU A 129 -0.55 -10.20 -2.58
CA LEU A 129 -1.04 -8.86 -2.93
C LEU A 129 -2.51 -8.64 -2.55
N ARG A 130 -3.28 -9.71 -2.36
CA ARG A 130 -4.68 -9.64 -1.95
C ARG A 130 -4.90 -9.82 -0.44
N ASP A 131 -3.87 -10.16 0.33
CA ASP A 131 -3.95 -10.43 1.78
C ASP A 131 -4.34 -9.18 2.58
N GLN A 132 -5.42 -9.30 3.36
CA GLN A 132 -6.03 -8.21 4.13
C GLN A 132 -5.77 -8.33 5.63
N LYS A 133 -4.98 -9.31 6.06
CA LYS A 133 -4.79 -9.65 7.48
C LYS A 133 -3.61 -8.90 8.08
N GLY A 134 -3.55 -8.90 9.40
CA GLY A 134 -2.37 -8.48 10.15
C GLY A 134 -1.36 -9.60 10.34
N LEU A 135 -0.29 -9.30 11.09
CA LEU A 135 0.70 -10.27 11.55
C LEU A 135 0.03 -11.45 12.23
N HIS A 136 0.61 -12.64 12.02
CA HIS A 136 0.09 -13.90 12.56
C HIS A 136 -1.37 -14.17 12.17
N ASN A 137 -1.82 -13.63 11.03
CA ASN A 137 -3.20 -13.70 10.54
C ASN A 137 -4.24 -13.01 11.45
N ALA A 138 -3.81 -12.06 12.29
CA ALA A 138 -4.73 -11.30 13.14
C ALA A 138 -5.78 -10.53 12.33
N ASP A 139 -7.01 -10.49 12.83
CA ASP A 139 -8.01 -9.53 12.35
C ASP A 139 -7.69 -8.16 12.94
N ILE A 140 -7.30 -7.23 12.07
CA ILE A 140 -6.94 -5.85 12.44
C ILE A 140 -7.98 -4.84 11.90
N GLY A 141 -9.12 -5.34 11.42
CA GLY A 141 -10.14 -4.55 10.74
C GLY A 141 -9.88 -4.37 9.26
N MET A 142 -10.95 -4.47 8.47
CA MET A 142 -10.85 -4.40 7.01
C MET A 142 -10.44 -3.00 6.56
N GLY A 143 -9.41 -2.92 5.72
CA GLY A 143 -8.87 -1.64 5.24
C GLY A 143 -7.92 -0.92 6.20
N ASN A 144 -7.38 -1.63 7.21
CA ASN A 144 -6.33 -1.11 8.07
C ASN A 144 -5.02 -0.93 7.29
N GLU A 145 -4.31 0.20 7.47
CA GLU A 145 -3.07 0.48 6.75
C GLU A 145 -1.93 -0.53 7.03
N LYS A 146 -2.05 -1.29 8.12
CA LYS A 146 -1.12 -2.37 8.47
C LYS A 146 -1.28 -3.64 7.63
N SER A 147 -2.37 -3.81 6.88
CA SER A 147 -2.50 -4.95 5.95
C SER A 147 -1.75 -4.69 4.64
N ILE A 148 -1.44 -5.76 3.90
CA ILE A 148 -0.84 -5.63 2.55
C ILE A 148 -1.84 -5.01 1.59
N ASN A 149 -3.04 -5.59 1.54
CA ASN A 149 -4.18 -5.06 0.82
C ASN A 149 -5.11 -4.29 1.77
N GLN A 150 -5.00 -2.98 1.74
CA GLN A 150 -5.81 -2.06 2.52
C GLN A 150 -7.12 -1.67 1.80
N LEU A 151 -7.40 -2.27 0.64
CA LEU A 151 -8.57 -1.95 -0.19
C LEU A 151 -8.66 -0.45 -0.53
N ILE A 152 -7.52 0.12 -0.94
CA ILE A 152 -7.40 1.49 -1.47
C ILE A 152 -6.63 1.55 -2.79
N ALA A 153 -5.88 0.50 -3.13
CA ALA A 153 -5.05 0.47 -4.33
C ALA A 153 -5.92 0.50 -5.60
N HIS A 154 -5.50 1.27 -6.61
CA HIS A 154 -6.18 1.29 -7.91
C HIS A 154 -5.96 0.01 -8.70
N HIS A 155 -4.78 -0.58 -8.58
CA HIS A 155 -4.37 -1.82 -9.24
C HIS A 155 -3.15 -2.42 -8.53
N SER A 156 -2.88 -3.68 -8.83
CA SER A 156 -1.67 -4.44 -8.54
C SER A 156 -1.15 -5.08 -9.82
N ILE A 157 0.16 -5.31 -9.89
CA ILE A 157 0.84 -5.86 -11.06
C ILE A 157 1.82 -6.93 -10.62
N VAL A 158 1.90 -8.02 -11.38
CA VAL A 158 2.96 -9.04 -11.23
C VAL A 158 3.71 -9.12 -12.55
N PHE A 159 5.04 -9.01 -12.51
CA PHE A 159 5.91 -9.20 -13.66
C PHE A 159 6.69 -10.51 -13.52
N GLU A 160 6.83 -11.24 -14.61
CA GLU A 160 7.84 -12.29 -14.79
C GLU A 160 8.81 -11.87 -15.89
N PRO A 161 9.86 -11.07 -15.58
CA PRO A 161 10.67 -10.39 -16.58
C PRO A 161 11.40 -11.34 -17.54
N LYS A 162 11.82 -12.52 -17.05
CA LYS A 162 12.53 -13.52 -17.87
C LYS A 162 11.62 -14.13 -18.94
N GLU A 163 10.36 -14.34 -18.61
CA GLU A 163 9.35 -14.87 -19.53
C GLU A 163 8.69 -13.79 -20.37
N LEU A 164 8.87 -12.51 -20.00
CA LEU A 164 8.21 -11.34 -20.57
C LEU A 164 6.68 -11.42 -20.42
N LEU A 165 6.21 -11.91 -19.28
CA LEU A 165 4.80 -11.94 -18.91
C LEU A 165 4.49 -10.87 -17.86
N VAL A 166 3.31 -10.26 -17.98
CA VAL A 166 2.78 -9.32 -16.98
C VAL A 166 1.31 -9.61 -16.70
N TRP A 167 0.93 -9.55 -15.43
CA TRP A 167 -0.45 -9.63 -14.99
C TRP A 167 -0.87 -8.31 -14.35
N VAL A 168 -2.00 -7.77 -14.76
CA VAL A 168 -2.56 -6.51 -14.23
C VAL A 168 -3.92 -6.79 -13.62
N SER A 169 -4.13 -6.40 -12.36
CA SER A 169 -5.41 -6.57 -11.68
C SER A 169 -6.48 -5.63 -12.23
N THR A 170 -7.72 -6.09 -12.28
CA THR A 170 -8.90 -5.26 -12.57
C THR A 170 -9.63 -4.83 -11.30
N SER A 171 -10.51 -3.84 -11.48
CA SER A 171 -11.49 -3.41 -10.48
C SER A 171 -12.33 -4.58 -9.92
N PRO A 172 -12.77 -4.52 -8.65
CA PRO A 172 -12.51 -3.44 -7.69
C PRO A 172 -11.15 -3.61 -6.99
N TRP A 173 -10.41 -2.50 -6.88
CA TRP A 173 -9.04 -2.45 -6.38
C TRP A 173 -8.13 -3.47 -7.08
N GLN A 174 -7.52 -4.38 -6.31
CA GLN A 174 -6.73 -5.51 -6.79
C GLN A 174 -7.44 -6.86 -6.62
N LEU A 175 -8.75 -6.84 -6.40
CA LEU A 175 -9.56 -8.05 -6.16
C LEU A 175 -10.22 -8.59 -7.43
N GLY A 176 -10.31 -7.81 -8.50
CA GLY A 176 -10.77 -8.33 -9.78
C GLY A 176 -9.79 -9.34 -10.38
N GLN A 177 -10.08 -9.79 -11.61
CA GLN A 177 -9.19 -10.70 -12.31
C GLN A 177 -7.80 -10.09 -12.51
N PHE A 178 -6.77 -10.91 -12.56
CA PHE A 178 -5.44 -10.50 -13.02
C PHE A 178 -5.32 -10.93 -14.48
N VAL A 179 -5.46 -9.95 -15.38
CA VAL A 179 -5.38 -10.14 -16.83
C VAL A 179 -3.92 -10.29 -17.23
N ALA A 180 -3.61 -11.37 -17.94
CA ALA A 180 -2.25 -11.69 -18.36
C ALA A 180 -1.96 -11.11 -19.76
N TYR A 181 -0.74 -10.63 -19.96
CA TYR A 181 -0.23 -10.18 -21.26
C TYR A 181 1.15 -10.79 -21.53
N ASP A 182 1.31 -11.34 -22.74
CA ASP A 182 2.59 -11.77 -23.27
C ASP A 182 3.26 -10.62 -24.01
N LEU A 183 4.28 -10.02 -23.39
CA LEU A 183 4.97 -8.86 -23.95
C LEU A 183 5.74 -9.21 -25.22
N LYS A 184 6.12 -10.48 -25.46
CA LYS A 184 6.71 -10.89 -26.75
C LYS A 184 5.70 -10.68 -27.87
N LYS A 185 4.44 -11.09 -27.64
CA LYS A 185 3.34 -10.87 -28.60
C LYS A 185 3.01 -9.39 -28.72
N VAL A 186 2.94 -8.66 -27.60
CA VAL A 186 2.66 -7.21 -27.61
C VAL A 186 3.72 -6.46 -28.42
N PHE A 187 5.01 -6.71 -28.20
CA PHE A 187 6.08 -6.01 -28.93
C PHE A 187 6.21 -6.45 -30.40
N ALA A 188 5.71 -7.65 -30.75
CA ALA A 188 5.59 -8.06 -32.14
C ALA A 188 4.45 -7.32 -32.88
N LEU A 189 3.51 -6.69 -32.16
CA LEU A 189 2.50 -5.82 -32.77
C LEU A 189 3.21 -4.59 -33.34
N SER A 190 3.34 -4.52 -34.67
CA SER A 190 3.85 -3.34 -35.39
C SER A 190 2.80 -2.21 -35.44
N GLY A 191 2.25 -1.87 -34.27
CA GLY A 191 1.05 -1.03 -34.11
C GLY A 191 -0.25 -1.80 -34.34
N MET A 192 -1.30 -1.45 -33.60
CA MET A 192 -2.64 -2.04 -33.75
C MET A 192 -3.43 -1.31 -34.83
N LYS A 193 -3.92 -2.03 -35.84
CA LYS A 193 -4.82 -1.49 -36.89
C LYS A 193 -6.30 -1.72 -36.60
N LYS A 194 -6.61 -2.62 -35.67
CA LYS A 194 -7.96 -2.96 -35.22
C LYS A 194 -7.98 -2.99 -33.70
N ASN A 195 -9.11 -2.59 -33.12
CA ASN A 195 -9.34 -2.71 -31.69
C ASN A 195 -9.71 -4.17 -31.38
N GLN A 196 -8.83 -4.90 -30.70
CA GLN A 196 -9.03 -6.29 -30.32
C GLN A 196 -8.36 -6.57 -28.97
N GLU A 197 -8.89 -7.53 -28.23
CA GLU A 197 -8.27 -8.00 -27.00
C GLU A 197 -6.94 -8.72 -27.32
N ILE A 198 -5.92 -8.44 -26.52
CA ILE A 198 -4.57 -9.03 -26.66
C ILE A 198 -4.13 -9.76 -25.39
N ALA A 199 -5.03 -9.90 -24.42
CA ALA A 199 -4.81 -10.68 -23.22
C ALA A 199 -4.67 -12.18 -23.48
N GLU A 200 -3.86 -12.84 -22.66
CA GLU A 200 -3.67 -14.29 -22.63
C GLU A 200 -4.72 -14.93 -21.71
N ALA A 201 -5.89 -15.22 -22.25
CA ALA A 201 -7.04 -15.71 -21.47
C ALA A 201 -6.74 -16.97 -20.63
N SER A 202 -5.89 -17.87 -21.12
CA SER A 202 -5.49 -19.10 -20.42
C SER A 202 -4.59 -18.85 -19.19
N LEU A 203 -3.96 -17.69 -19.11
CA LEU A 203 -3.07 -17.29 -18.01
C LEU A 203 -3.74 -16.31 -17.03
N THR A 204 -4.96 -15.87 -17.33
CA THR A 204 -5.74 -14.98 -16.46
C THR A 204 -6.04 -15.66 -15.13
N ILE A 205 -5.80 -14.95 -14.04
CA ILE A 205 -6.15 -15.41 -12.69
C ILE A 205 -7.51 -14.83 -12.31
N ALA A 206 -8.41 -15.68 -11.84
CA ALA A 206 -9.79 -15.33 -11.52
C ALA A 206 -9.88 -14.20 -10.45
N PRO A 207 -11.03 -13.49 -10.38
CA PRO A 207 -11.32 -12.58 -9.27
C PRO A 207 -11.20 -13.26 -7.91
N ASP A 208 -10.89 -12.48 -6.90
CA ASP A 208 -10.76 -12.98 -5.54
C ASP A 208 -12.10 -13.44 -4.98
N SER A 209 -12.12 -14.62 -4.36
CA SER A 209 -13.33 -15.17 -3.74
C SER A 209 -13.82 -14.35 -2.56
N PHE A 210 -12.96 -13.50 -1.95
CA PHE A 210 -13.35 -12.53 -0.93
C PHE A 210 -14.54 -11.67 -1.38
N LEU A 211 -14.63 -11.31 -2.66
CA LEU A 211 -15.73 -10.52 -3.23
C LEU A 211 -17.12 -11.14 -3.00
N LEU A 212 -17.18 -12.46 -2.80
CA LEU A 212 -18.42 -13.19 -2.58
C LEU A 212 -18.78 -13.33 -1.09
N THR A 213 -17.90 -12.88 -0.19
CA THR A 213 -18.04 -13.11 1.24
C THR A 213 -18.93 -12.08 1.94
N PRO A 214 -19.52 -12.43 3.11
CA PRO A 214 -20.18 -11.45 3.98
C PRO A 214 -19.23 -10.34 4.46
N ALA A 215 -17.94 -10.64 4.65
CA ALA A 215 -16.94 -9.66 5.07
C ALA A 215 -16.75 -8.55 4.03
N TYR A 216 -16.75 -8.89 2.74
CA TYR A 216 -16.74 -7.89 1.66
C TYR A 216 -17.98 -7.00 1.68
N LYS A 217 -19.17 -7.58 1.83
CA LYS A 217 -20.42 -6.80 1.93
C LYS A 217 -20.40 -5.84 3.11
N LYS A 218 -19.92 -6.29 4.27
CA LYS A 218 -19.73 -5.46 5.47
C LYS A 218 -18.75 -4.30 5.22
N PHE A 219 -17.65 -4.55 4.53
CA PHE A 219 -16.69 -3.50 4.19
C PHE A 219 -17.26 -2.47 3.20
N VAL A 220 -18.00 -2.90 2.18
CA VAL A 220 -18.68 -1.97 1.26
C VAL A 220 -19.69 -1.10 2.03
N HIS A 221 -20.47 -1.70 2.93
CA HIS A 221 -21.39 -0.97 3.81
C HIS A 221 -20.66 0.03 4.72
N TYR A 222 -19.53 -0.36 5.31
CA TYR A 222 -18.66 0.53 6.07
C TYR A 222 -18.22 1.76 5.24
N ARG A 223 -17.79 1.54 3.98
CA ARG A 223 -17.39 2.63 3.09
C ARG A 223 -18.54 3.58 2.78
N GLN A 224 -19.73 3.06 2.51
CA GLN A 224 -20.93 3.86 2.28
C GLN A 224 -21.28 4.71 3.51
N LEU A 225 -21.23 4.13 4.71
CA LEU A 225 -21.46 4.88 5.95
C LEU A 225 -20.39 5.97 6.18
N LYS A 226 -19.12 5.67 5.89
CA LYS A 226 -18.03 6.65 6.00
C LYS A 226 -18.23 7.84 5.04
N GLU A 227 -18.68 7.59 3.82
CA GLU A 227 -19.00 8.62 2.83
C GLU A 227 -20.16 9.50 3.33
N ARG A 228 -21.26 8.90 3.77
CA ARG A 228 -22.41 9.62 4.36
C ARG A 228 -22.04 10.50 5.55
N ILE A 229 -21.13 10.05 6.43
CA ILE A 229 -20.59 10.89 7.52
C ILE A 229 -19.83 12.10 6.98
N THR A 230 -19.06 11.91 5.91
CA THR A 230 -18.26 12.97 5.26
C THR A 230 -19.19 14.02 4.64
N ASP A 231 -20.30 13.57 4.04
CA ASP A 231 -21.33 14.43 3.45
C ASP A 231 -22.25 15.10 4.51
N GLY A 232 -22.01 14.84 5.79
CA GLY A 232 -22.75 15.44 6.90
C GLY A 232 -24.12 14.81 7.16
N GLU A 233 -24.41 13.65 6.58
CA GLU A 233 -25.65 12.94 6.83
C GLU A 233 -25.73 12.37 8.26
N LYS A 234 -26.96 12.14 8.72
CA LYS A 234 -27.21 11.40 9.95
C LYS A 234 -27.02 9.90 9.71
N ILE A 235 -26.25 9.26 10.58
CA ILE A 235 -26.01 7.82 10.53
C ILE A 235 -26.28 7.16 11.89
N ASN A 236 -26.50 5.85 11.86
CA ASN A 236 -26.53 5.03 13.06
C ASN A 236 -25.11 4.54 13.37
N THR A 237 -24.55 4.92 14.52
CA THR A 237 -23.21 4.53 14.96
C THR A 237 -23.06 3.04 15.21
N ASP A 238 -24.13 2.34 15.63
CA ASP A 238 -24.09 0.89 15.85
C ASP A 238 -23.98 0.14 14.52
N SER A 239 -24.65 0.66 13.47
CA SER A 239 -24.50 0.14 12.11
C SER A 239 -23.07 0.32 11.59
N LEU A 240 -22.47 1.48 11.85
CA LEU A 240 -21.07 1.76 11.52
C LEU A 240 -20.13 0.79 12.24
N ILE A 241 -20.29 0.60 13.56
CA ILE A 241 -19.45 -0.30 14.36
C ILE A 241 -19.58 -1.74 13.88
N THR A 242 -20.81 -2.22 13.68
CA THR A 242 -21.08 -3.60 13.24
C THR A 242 -20.52 -3.89 11.84
N SER A 243 -20.40 -2.86 10.99
CA SER A 243 -19.88 -3.00 9.63
C SER A 243 -18.37 -3.25 9.58
N ASN A 244 -17.59 -2.79 10.58
CA ASN A 244 -16.15 -3.03 10.63
C ASN A 244 -15.61 -2.90 12.08
N PRO A 245 -15.92 -3.89 12.95
CA PRO A 245 -15.74 -3.77 14.40
C PRO A 245 -14.29 -3.86 14.87
N GLU A 246 -13.37 -4.38 14.05
CA GLU A 246 -11.96 -4.48 14.41
C GLU A 246 -11.13 -3.27 13.95
N LEU A 247 -11.68 -2.45 13.04
CA LEU A 247 -10.98 -1.29 12.53
C LEU A 247 -11.06 -0.13 13.52
N TYR A 248 -9.91 0.33 14.02
CA TYR A 248 -9.82 1.48 14.92
C TYR A 248 -10.50 2.74 14.35
N ASN A 249 -10.37 2.99 13.05
CA ASN A 249 -10.97 4.15 12.39
C ASN A 249 -12.51 4.14 12.41
N THR A 250 -13.16 2.99 12.54
CA THR A 250 -14.61 2.89 12.75
C THR A 250 -15.04 3.62 14.01
N TYR A 251 -14.27 3.45 15.09
CA TYR A 251 -14.53 4.11 16.36
C TYR A 251 -14.09 5.57 16.38
N ILE A 252 -13.05 5.93 15.62
CA ILE A 252 -12.72 7.36 15.41
C ILE A 252 -13.91 8.07 14.77
N LEU A 253 -14.48 7.51 13.70
CA LEU A 253 -15.63 8.10 13.01
C LEU A 253 -16.87 8.20 13.92
N ALA A 254 -17.17 7.16 14.70
CA ALA A 254 -18.26 7.18 15.68
C ALA A 254 -18.04 8.24 16.78
N GLY A 255 -16.81 8.37 17.25
CA GLY A 255 -16.39 9.39 18.21
C GLY A 255 -16.52 10.79 17.66
N ASP A 256 -16.05 11.04 16.44
CA ASP A 256 -16.17 12.33 15.74
C ASP A 256 -17.63 12.71 15.53
N TYR A 257 -18.46 11.74 15.14
CA TYR A 257 -19.90 11.93 14.96
C TYR A 257 -20.60 12.29 16.27
N SER A 258 -20.24 11.64 17.38
CA SER A 258 -20.76 11.94 18.72
C SER A 258 -20.26 13.29 19.26
N PHE A 259 -19.00 13.64 18.98
CA PHE A 259 -18.42 14.93 19.35
C PHE A 259 -19.16 16.09 18.68
N LYS A 260 -19.45 15.99 17.37
CA LYS A 260 -20.23 17.00 16.64
C LYS A 260 -21.63 17.20 17.21
N GLN A 261 -22.21 16.16 17.82
CA GLN A 261 -23.51 16.22 18.50
C GLN A 261 -23.41 16.64 19.97
N GLN A 262 -22.23 17.07 20.43
CA GLN A 262 -21.94 17.43 21.82
C GLN A 262 -22.14 16.27 22.83
N ALA A 263 -22.23 15.03 22.35
CA ALA A 263 -22.30 13.82 23.17
C ALA A 263 -20.89 13.39 23.62
N TYR A 264 -20.19 14.25 24.36
CA TYR A 264 -18.76 14.10 24.67
C TYR A 264 -18.42 12.83 25.45
N LYS A 265 -19.29 12.37 26.36
CA LYS A 265 -19.08 11.10 27.08
C LYS A 265 -19.07 9.90 26.12
N ASN A 266 -19.99 9.87 25.16
CA ASN A 266 -20.05 8.80 24.15
C ASN A 266 -18.85 8.89 23.20
N ALA A 267 -18.44 10.11 22.82
CA ALA A 267 -17.25 10.31 22.00
C ALA A 267 -15.99 9.75 22.67
N ILE A 268 -15.79 10.05 23.96
CA ILE A 268 -14.67 9.49 24.76
C ILE A 268 -14.71 7.96 24.75
N ALA A 269 -15.87 7.36 25.02
CA ALA A 269 -16.00 5.90 25.04
C ALA A 269 -15.59 5.27 23.70
N PHE A 270 -15.97 5.86 22.57
CA PHE A 270 -15.53 5.38 21.26
C PHE A 270 -14.02 5.55 21.04
N TYR A 271 -13.46 6.71 21.38
CA TYR A 271 -12.01 6.94 21.25
C TYR A 271 -11.19 5.98 22.12
N GLU A 272 -11.66 5.66 23.33
CA GLU A 272 -11.03 4.66 24.20
C GLU A 272 -11.08 3.26 23.61
N ILE A 273 -12.15 2.90 22.90
CA ILE A 273 -12.20 1.63 22.14
C ILE A 273 -11.22 1.68 20.96
N ALA A 274 -11.13 2.79 20.24
CA ALA A 274 -10.18 2.95 19.14
C ALA A 274 -8.73 2.71 19.60
N LEU A 275 -8.36 3.22 20.79
CA LEU A 275 -7.04 3.01 21.42
C LEU A 275 -6.74 1.55 21.81
N LYS A 276 -7.76 0.67 21.85
CA LYS A 276 -7.60 -0.76 22.12
C LYS A 276 -7.49 -1.59 20.84
N LYS A 277 -7.77 -1.01 19.67
CA LYS A 277 -7.65 -1.67 18.37
C LYS A 277 -6.24 -1.47 17.79
N VAL A 278 -5.92 -2.21 16.73
CA VAL A 278 -4.63 -2.08 16.04
C VAL A 278 -4.62 -0.78 15.24
N ILE A 279 -3.98 0.26 15.78
CA ILE A 279 -3.82 1.56 15.12
C ILE A 279 -2.66 1.50 14.12
N ALA A 280 -2.82 2.12 12.95
CA ALA A 280 -1.83 2.08 11.88
C ALA A 280 -0.57 2.91 12.18
N THR A 281 -0.74 4.13 12.70
CA THR A 281 0.39 5.05 12.93
C THR A 281 0.40 5.64 14.35
N THR A 282 1.58 6.00 14.85
CA THR A 282 1.70 6.73 16.14
C THR A 282 1.07 8.11 16.07
N LYS A 283 0.97 8.72 14.88
CA LYS A 283 0.29 10.01 14.71
C LYS A 283 -1.20 9.87 15.01
N GLU A 284 -1.85 8.88 14.41
CA GLU A 284 -3.28 8.65 14.66
C GLU A 284 -3.55 8.32 16.12
N GLU A 285 -2.69 7.53 16.79
CA GLU A 285 -2.83 7.28 18.22
C GLU A 285 -2.77 8.59 19.05
N LYS A 286 -1.78 9.45 18.77
CA LYS A 286 -1.67 10.77 19.42
C LYS A 286 -2.90 11.65 19.14
N ASP A 287 -3.41 11.63 17.91
CA ASP A 287 -4.58 12.39 17.51
C ASP A 287 -5.84 11.90 18.25
N ILE A 288 -6.03 10.59 18.44
CA ILE A 288 -7.13 10.03 19.25
C ILE A 288 -7.03 10.52 20.70
N ARG A 289 -5.85 10.47 21.31
CA ARG A 289 -5.63 10.96 22.69
C ARG A 289 -5.92 12.45 22.83
N LYS A 290 -5.57 13.24 21.81
CA LYS A 290 -5.90 14.66 21.74
C LYS A 290 -7.42 14.88 21.69
N LYS A 291 -8.15 14.12 20.88
CA LYS A 291 -9.62 14.17 20.81
C LYS A 291 -10.29 13.87 22.15
N ILE A 292 -9.76 12.89 22.91
CA ILE A 292 -10.22 12.62 24.30
C ILE A 292 -10.00 13.84 25.20
N SER A 293 -8.81 14.46 25.14
CA SER A 293 -8.50 15.68 25.92
C SER A 293 -9.46 16.83 25.58
N GLU A 294 -9.77 17.02 24.30
CA GLU A 294 -10.74 18.02 23.84
C GLU A 294 -12.15 17.76 24.37
N CYS A 295 -12.61 16.50 24.38
CA CYS A 295 -13.89 16.13 25.00
C CYS A 295 -13.92 16.46 26.50
N ASN A 296 -12.84 16.14 27.23
CA ASN A 296 -12.75 16.40 28.67
C ASN A 296 -12.81 17.90 28.98
N LYS A 297 -12.15 18.75 28.18
CA LYS A 297 -12.25 20.21 28.29
C LYS A 297 -13.68 20.71 28.03
N LYS A 298 -14.44 20.05 27.15
CA LYS A 298 -15.84 20.41 26.90
C LYS A 298 -16.80 19.98 28.00
N LEU A 299 -16.47 18.90 28.73
CA LEU A 299 -17.24 18.43 29.88
C LEU A 299 -16.95 19.21 31.16
N ASN A 300 -15.72 19.69 31.31
CA ASN A 300 -15.25 20.52 32.42
C ASN A 300 -14.74 21.86 31.87
N PRO A 301 -15.64 22.75 31.41
CA PRO A 301 -15.30 24.00 30.71
C PRO A 301 -14.60 25.03 31.57
#